data_AF-A0A0G0ANU6-F1
#
_entry.id   AF-A0A0G0ANU6-F1
#
_cell.length_a   1.000
_cell.length_b   1.000
_cell.length_c   1.000
_cell.angle_alpha   90.00
_cell.angle_beta   90.00
_cell.angle_gamma   90.00
#
_symmetry.space_group_name_H-M   'P 1'
#
loop_
_entity.id
_entity.type
_entity.pdbx_description
1 polymer ?
#
loop_
_entity_poly.entity_id
_entity_poly.type
_entity_poly.pdbx_seq_one_letter_code
_entity_poly.pdbx_strand_id
1 'polypeptide(L)'
;MKKLLNVRTISQLAVLILVLVLTVRHMELGVEKAASIDAFCPFGGVESFLTYVTTGEFVRRINVSSFILLAIVLATTLFFGRVFCGFFCPLGTLQEWMRALAKKMGIKNEIELPKNIDRFARYIKYVVLVVIIYFSWKVEDLVFRNYDPYNALMHLGNEFEEKPVGYSILGVVLAGSLFVKNWWCRYFCPLGAFLSIFRKMSPFTIKRNNNTCVHCETCDDTCIAGLEIENQAEIKSADCVSCLRCAKDCPSSSLKLNVGKKEFSKKTFSWIVAWAFALLIIVAVISPLWKTKESFNIVTEKTGEVNMDNLRGSNTLKHVIETTGLPLSVFVEKLGIPENIDPEIKLKDIGLKYQIKNSQGALIETEDFRIVIEEELKK
;
A
#
# COMPACT_ATOMS: atom_id res chain seq x y z
N MET A 1 -6.23 -33.21 -13.74
CA MET A 1 -4.81 -32.80 -13.51
C MET A 1 -4.77 -31.54 -12.65
N LYS A 2 -4.19 -31.60 -11.45
CA LYS A 2 -3.97 -30.40 -10.62
C LYS A 2 -2.98 -29.49 -11.35
N LYS A 3 -3.43 -28.34 -11.87
CA LYS A 3 -2.51 -27.32 -12.42
C LYS A 3 -1.61 -26.87 -11.28
N LEU A 4 -0.32 -27.24 -11.33
CA LEU A 4 0.68 -26.72 -10.39
C LEU A 4 0.65 -25.19 -10.43
N LEU A 5 0.57 -24.56 -9.26
CA LEU A 5 0.62 -23.11 -9.12
C LEU A 5 1.97 -22.61 -9.64
N ASN A 6 1.97 -21.55 -10.45
CA ASN A 6 3.21 -20.96 -10.94
C ASN A 6 3.82 -20.03 -9.87
N VAL A 7 5.12 -19.74 -9.99
CA VAL A 7 5.87 -18.91 -9.03
C VAL A 7 5.18 -17.57 -8.79
N ARG A 8 4.67 -16.93 -9.85
CA ARG A 8 3.90 -15.68 -9.74
C ARG A 8 2.69 -15.81 -8.81
N THR A 9 1.84 -16.81 -9.01
CA THR A 9 0.65 -17.01 -8.17
C THR A 9 1.04 -17.38 -6.74
N ILE A 10 2.15 -18.13 -6.55
CA ILE A 10 2.70 -18.39 -5.22
C ILE A 10 3.13 -17.08 -4.55
N SER A 11 3.87 -16.20 -5.24
CA SER A 11 4.28 -14.88 -4.72
C SER A 11 3.07 -14.01 -4.37
N GLN A 12 2.06 -13.96 -5.24
CA GLN A 12 0.82 -13.23 -5.02
C GLN A 12 0.09 -13.72 -3.76
N LEU A 13 -0.08 -15.05 -3.61
CA LEU A 13 -0.69 -15.66 -2.43
C LEU A 13 0.13 -15.39 -1.16
N ALA A 14 1.44 -15.54 -1.22
CA ALA A 14 2.33 -15.33 -0.10
C ALA A 14 2.26 -13.88 0.41
N VAL A 15 2.28 -12.89 -0.48
CA VAL A 15 2.16 -11.48 -0.08
C VAL A 15 0.76 -11.17 0.46
N LEU A 16 -0.31 -11.69 -0.15
CA LEU A 16 -1.65 -11.49 0.39
C LEU A 16 -1.81 -12.08 1.80
N ILE A 17 -1.33 -13.30 2.02
CA ILE A 17 -1.34 -13.93 3.35
C ILE A 17 -0.51 -13.10 4.34
N LEU A 18 0.68 -12.65 3.94
CA LEU A 18 1.53 -11.80 4.77
C LEU A 18 0.81 -10.51 5.17
N VAL A 19 0.19 -9.82 4.21
CA VAL A 19 -0.57 -8.58 4.45
C VAL A 19 -1.74 -8.83 5.38
N LEU A 20 -2.48 -9.92 5.20
CA LEU A 20 -3.57 -10.30 6.11
C LEU A 20 -3.07 -10.57 7.53
N VAL A 21 -1.96 -11.30 7.69
CA VAL A 21 -1.34 -11.56 8.99
C VAL A 21 -0.89 -10.25 9.66
N LEU A 22 -0.25 -9.36 8.91
CA LEU A 22 0.17 -8.05 9.42
C LEU A 22 -1.03 -7.19 9.84
N THR A 23 -2.11 -7.23 9.07
CA THR A 23 -3.37 -6.53 9.36
C THR A 23 -3.99 -7.05 10.66
N VAL A 24 -4.16 -8.37 10.79
CA VAL A 24 -4.70 -9.00 12.01
C VAL A 24 -3.84 -8.68 13.23
N ARG A 25 -2.52 -8.78 13.10
CA ARG A 25 -1.60 -8.42 14.18
C ARG A 25 -1.70 -6.94 14.57
N HIS A 26 -1.86 -6.03 13.61
CA HIS A 26 -2.05 -4.61 13.90
C HIS A 26 -3.36 -4.34 14.65
N MET A 27 -4.43 -5.04 14.26
CA MET A 27 -5.74 -4.92 14.92
C MET A 27 -5.73 -5.46 16.36
N GLU A 28 -5.15 -6.64 16.59
CA GLU A 28 -5.11 -7.30 17.90
C GLU A 28 -4.15 -6.62 18.88
N LEU A 29 -2.96 -6.27 18.41
CA LEU A 29 -1.88 -5.77 19.27
C LEU A 29 -1.87 -4.23 19.39
N GLY A 30 -2.60 -3.53 18.53
CA GLY A 30 -2.63 -2.06 18.48
C GLY A 30 -1.32 -1.43 18.00
N VAL A 31 -1.32 -0.11 17.91
CA VAL A 31 -0.18 0.71 17.44
C VAL A 31 1.06 0.63 18.32
N GLU A 32 0.92 0.22 19.57
CA GLU A 32 2.02 0.13 20.55
C GLU A 32 2.87 -1.14 20.31
N LYS A 33 2.19 -2.27 20.13
CA LYS A 33 2.85 -3.57 19.98
C LYS A 33 3.08 -3.94 18.51
N ALA A 34 2.32 -3.40 17.57
CA ALA A 34 2.48 -3.64 16.13
C ALA A 34 2.73 -2.34 15.33
N ALA A 35 3.63 -2.41 14.34
CA ALA A 35 3.92 -1.29 13.44
C ALA A 35 2.66 -0.80 12.72
N SER A 36 2.56 0.51 12.48
CA SER A 36 1.48 1.08 11.68
C SER A 36 1.49 0.47 10.28
N ILE A 37 0.32 0.16 9.76
CA ILE A 37 0.13 -0.36 8.40
C ILE A 37 0.80 0.53 7.33
N ASP A 38 0.82 1.85 7.55
CA ASP A 38 1.45 2.83 6.66
C ASP A 38 2.97 2.61 6.49
N ALA A 39 3.60 1.95 7.47
CA ALA A 39 5.02 1.57 7.45
C ALA A 39 5.34 0.54 6.34
N PHE A 40 4.31 -0.13 5.83
CA PHE A 40 4.40 -1.17 4.80
C PHE A 40 3.87 -0.72 3.43
N CYS A 41 3.61 0.58 3.25
CA CYS A 41 3.19 1.16 1.98
C CYS A 41 4.39 1.81 1.25
N PRO A 42 4.84 1.28 0.10
CA PRO A 42 5.94 1.90 -0.65
C PRO A 42 5.55 3.27 -1.22
N PHE A 43 4.25 3.56 -1.40
CA PHE A 43 3.79 4.87 -1.85
C PHE A 43 3.97 5.96 -0.80
N GLY A 44 3.89 5.62 0.50
CA GLY A 44 4.15 6.59 1.58
C GLY A 44 5.53 7.24 1.44
N GLY A 45 6.56 6.47 1.06
CA GLY A 45 7.89 7.02 0.80
C GLY A 45 7.92 8.02 -0.37
N VAL A 46 7.01 7.91 -1.35
CA VAL A 46 6.92 8.87 -2.47
C VAL A 46 6.26 10.15 -2.00
N GLU A 47 5.18 10.03 -1.23
CA GLU A 47 4.41 11.15 -0.69
C GLU A 47 5.25 11.99 0.29
N SER A 48 6.02 11.34 1.16
CA SER A 48 6.91 12.02 2.11
C SER A 48 8.23 12.51 1.53
N PHE A 49 8.59 12.12 0.31
CA PHE A 49 9.90 12.47 -0.24
C PHE A 49 10.09 13.99 -0.35
N LEU A 50 9.07 14.71 -0.83
CA LEU A 50 9.17 16.15 -1.03
C LEU A 50 9.26 16.89 0.32
N THR A 51 8.41 16.52 1.28
CA THR A 51 8.47 17.07 2.64
C THR A 51 9.84 16.85 3.27
N TYR A 52 10.37 15.62 3.24
CA TYR A 52 11.68 15.29 3.78
C TYR A 52 12.82 16.11 3.16
N VAL A 53 12.80 16.33 1.84
CA VAL A 53 13.83 17.16 1.17
C VAL A 53 13.70 18.64 1.53
N THR A 54 12.48 19.15 1.75
CA THR A 54 12.26 20.57 2.04
C THR A 54 12.40 20.94 3.51
N THR A 55 11.96 20.08 4.43
CA THR A 55 11.95 20.36 5.88
C THR A 55 13.05 19.62 6.63
N GLY A 56 13.64 18.57 6.04
CA GLY A 56 14.57 17.67 6.73
C GLY A 56 13.89 16.69 7.69
N GLU A 57 12.57 16.77 7.84
CA GLU A 57 11.78 15.97 8.77
C GLU A 57 10.88 14.95 8.05
N PHE A 58 10.58 13.84 8.71
CA PHE A 58 9.62 12.86 8.19
C PHE A 58 8.19 13.36 8.40
N VAL A 59 7.33 13.16 7.40
CA VAL A 59 5.88 13.40 7.54
C VAL A 59 5.34 12.59 8.70
N ARG A 60 4.42 13.17 9.46
CA ARG A 60 3.72 12.51 10.57
C ARG A 60 3.30 11.10 10.13
N ARG A 61 3.62 10.09 10.95
CA ARG A 61 3.21 8.68 10.79
C ARG A 61 3.98 7.84 9.74
N ILE A 62 5.00 8.37 9.06
CA ILE A 62 5.86 7.56 8.18
C ILE A 62 7.17 7.17 8.85
N ASN A 63 7.51 5.90 8.67
CA ASN A 63 8.72 5.30 9.19
C ASN A 63 9.76 5.14 8.08
N VAL A 64 11.03 5.00 8.47
CA VAL A 64 12.16 4.67 7.59
C VAL A 64 11.86 3.43 6.72
N SER A 65 11.06 2.48 7.22
CA SER A 65 10.64 1.29 6.46
C SER A 65 9.92 1.61 5.15
N SER A 66 9.12 2.66 5.07
CA SER A 66 8.39 3.03 3.84
C SER A 66 9.35 3.50 2.74
N PHE A 67 10.43 4.19 3.10
CA PHE A 67 11.51 4.57 2.17
C PHE A 67 12.35 3.37 1.74
N ILE A 68 12.65 2.44 2.65
CA ILE A 68 13.37 1.20 2.31
C ILE A 68 12.52 0.36 1.35
N LEU A 69 11.22 0.20 1.61
CA LEU A 69 10.31 -0.50 0.71
C LEU A 69 10.21 0.18 -0.65
N LEU A 70 10.10 1.52 -0.67
CA LEU A 70 10.14 2.27 -1.92
C LEU A 70 11.44 2.00 -2.69
N ALA A 71 12.59 2.03 -2.01
CA ALA A 71 13.89 1.76 -2.63
C ALA A 71 13.97 0.35 -3.22
N ILE A 72 13.47 -0.67 -2.52
CA ILE A 72 13.41 -2.06 -3.00
C ILE A 72 12.49 -2.16 -4.23
N VAL A 73 11.30 -1.55 -4.17
CA VAL A 73 10.33 -1.53 -5.28
C VAL A 73 10.90 -0.79 -6.49
N LEU A 74 11.59 0.32 -6.27
CA LEU A 74 12.28 1.08 -7.32
C LEU A 74 13.44 0.30 -7.93
N ALA A 75 14.30 -0.30 -7.10
CA ALA A 75 15.43 -1.11 -7.57
C ALA A 75 14.92 -2.26 -8.44
N THR A 76 13.95 -3.04 -7.95
CA THR A 76 13.34 -4.11 -8.75
C THR A 76 12.64 -3.59 -9.99
N THR A 77 12.07 -2.37 -9.95
CA THR A 77 11.48 -1.71 -11.12
C THR A 77 12.51 -1.35 -12.19
N LEU A 78 13.67 -0.87 -11.77
CA LEU A 78 14.77 -0.53 -12.66
C LEU A 78 15.36 -1.77 -13.32
N PHE A 79 15.48 -2.91 -12.62
CA PHE A 79 16.06 -4.12 -13.23
C PHE A 79 15.06 -4.96 -14.05
N PHE A 80 13.82 -5.12 -13.56
CA PHE A 80 12.86 -6.10 -14.08
C PHE A 80 11.57 -5.47 -14.66
N GLY A 81 11.57 -4.14 -14.85
CA GLY A 81 10.36 -3.37 -15.11
C GLY A 81 9.41 -3.41 -13.91
N ARG A 82 8.15 -2.99 -14.05
CA ARG A 82 7.20 -2.82 -12.92
C ARG A 82 6.66 -4.14 -12.38
N VAL A 83 7.56 -5.06 -12.04
CA VAL A 83 7.29 -6.42 -11.62
C VAL A 83 6.60 -6.46 -10.26
N PHE A 84 6.81 -5.44 -9.40
CA PHE A 84 6.08 -5.28 -8.15
C PHE A 84 4.57 -5.29 -8.37
N CYS A 85 4.05 -4.49 -9.30
CA CYS A 85 2.63 -4.44 -9.62
C CYS A 85 2.09 -5.77 -10.16
N GLY A 86 2.93 -6.58 -10.82
CA GLY A 86 2.54 -7.85 -11.43
C GLY A 86 2.66 -9.07 -10.52
N PHE A 87 3.59 -9.08 -9.55
CA PHE A 87 3.95 -10.24 -8.72
C PHE A 87 3.63 -10.07 -7.24
N PHE A 88 3.76 -8.85 -6.69
CA PHE A 88 3.78 -8.64 -5.24
C PHE A 88 2.69 -7.70 -4.75
N CYS A 89 2.17 -6.79 -5.58
CA CYS A 89 1.13 -5.85 -5.16
C CYS A 89 -0.17 -6.58 -4.81
N PRO A 90 -0.68 -6.47 -3.56
CA PRO A 90 -1.92 -7.15 -3.15
C PRO A 90 -3.14 -6.56 -3.85
N LEU A 91 -3.24 -5.23 -3.99
CA LEU A 91 -4.35 -4.58 -4.69
C LEU A 91 -4.40 -4.98 -6.18
N GLY A 92 -3.25 -5.07 -6.86
CA GLY A 92 -3.19 -5.54 -8.24
C GLY A 92 -3.62 -7.01 -8.39
N THR A 93 -3.24 -7.84 -7.41
CA THR A 93 -3.62 -9.25 -7.34
C THR A 93 -5.12 -9.42 -7.13
N LEU A 94 -5.72 -8.67 -6.20
CA LEU A 94 -7.16 -8.71 -5.96
C LEU A 94 -7.94 -8.32 -7.22
N GLN A 95 -7.55 -7.26 -7.93
CA GLN A 95 -8.22 -6.88 -9.18
C GLN A 95 -8.13 -7.99 -10.24
N GLU A 96 -6.98 -8.67 -10.38
CA GLU A 96 -6.84 -9.81 -11.29
C GLU A 96 -7.74 -10.98 -10.89
N TRP A 97 -7.84 -11.27 -9.60
CA TRP A 97 -8.68 -12.35 -9.09
C TRP A 97 -10.17 -12.02 -9.17
N MET A 98 -10.56 -10.76 -8.96
CA MET A 98 -11.93 -10.29 -9.21
C MET A 98 -12.30 -10.51 -10.68
N ARG A 99 -11.40 -10.21 -11.62
CA ARG A 99 -11.65 -10.50 -13.04
C ARG A 99 -11.74 -12.00 -13.32
N ALA A 100 -10.88 -12.81 -12.69
CA ALA A 100 -10.95 -14.27 -12.82
C ALA A 100 -12.25 -14.86 -12.25
N LEU A 101 -12.72 -14.32 -11.13
CA LEU A 101 -13.99 -14.65 -10.51
C LEU A 101 -15.17 -14.27 -11.40
N ALA A 102 -15.17 -13.06 -11.97
CA ALA A 102 -16.19 -12.59 -12.91
C ALA A 102 -16.34 -13.56 -14.11
N LYS A 103 -15.21 -14.00 -14.69
CA LYS A 103 -15.23 -15.00 -15.78
C LYS A 103 -15.83 -16.34 -15.34
N LYS A 104 -15.57 -16.77 -14.11
CA LYS A 104 -16.14 -18.00 -13.53
C LYS A 104 -17.65 -17.85 -13.25
N MET A 105 -18.09 -16.66 -12.87
CA MET A 105 -19.51 -16.32 -12.64
C MET A 105 -20.30 -16.05 -13.93
N GLY A 106 -19.69 -16.23 -15.11
CA GLY A 106 -20.36 -16.05 -16.41
C GLY A 106 -20.28 -14.64 -17.00
N ILE A 107 -19.66 -13.68 -16.30
CA ILE A 107 -19.42 -12.32 -16.80
C ILE A 107 -18.19 -12.35 -17.74
N LYS A 108 -18.43 -12.80 -18.97
CA LYS A 108 -17.39 -12.93 -20.00
C LYS A 108 -17.05 -11.61 -20.66
N ASN A 109 -18.03 -10.71 -20.82
CA ASN A 109 -17.85 -9.43 -21.47
C ASN A 109 -16.84 -8.57 -20.70
N GLU A 110 -15.84 -8.07 -21.43
CA GLU A 110 -14.84 -7.13 -20.95
C GLU A 110 -15.22 -5.75 -21.45
N ILE A 111 -15.35 -4.80 -20.54
CA ILE A 111 -15.56 -3.40 -20.91
C ILE A 111 -14.17 -2.79 -21.07
N GLU A 112 -13.74 -2.62 -22.31
CA GLU A 112 -12.50 -1.92 -22.64
C GLU A 112 -12.85 -0.58 -23.28
N LEU A 113 -12.10 0.47 -22.90
CA LEU A 113 -12.29 1.79 -23.49
C LEU A 113 -11.78 1.80 -24.94
N PRO A 114 -12.38 2.61 -25.83
CA PRO A 114 -11.82 2.86 -27.16
C PRO A 114 -10.37 3.34 -27.05
N LYS A 115 -9.51 2.89 -27.98
CA LYS A 115 -8.04 3.05 -27.91
C LYS A 115 -7.58 4.50 -27.64
N ASN A 116 -8.23 5.47 -28.27
CA ASN A 116 -7.90 6.89 -28.10
C ASN A 116 -8.22 7.40 -26.68
N ILE A 117 -9.35 6.95 -26.13
CA ILE A 117 -9.78 7.31 -24.77
C ILE A 117 -8.91 6.59 -23.75
N ASP A 118 -8.63 5.29 -23.94
CA ASP A 118 -7.73 4.51 -23.07
C ASP A 118 -6.35 5.16 -22.98
N ARG A 119 -5.77 5.58 -24.11
CA ARG A 119 -4.47 6.26 -24.15
C ARG A 119 -4.48 7.55 -23.32
N PHE A 120 -5.50 8.38 -23.44
CA PHE A 120 -5.61 9.63 -22.67
C PHE A 120 -5.90 9.36 -21.19
N ALA A 121 -6.82 8.45 -20.89
CA ALA A 121 -7.22 8.09 -19.54
C ALA A 121 -6.04 7.54 -18.71
N ARG A 122 -5.08 6.85 -19.35
CA ARG A 122 -3.84 6.40 -18.68
C ARG A 122 -2.97 7.56 -18.18
N TYR A 123 -3.15 8.79 -18.67
CA TYR A 123 -2.43 9.94 -18.15
C TYR A 123 -3.03 10.50 -16.85
N ILE A 124 -4.28 10.15 -16.52
CA ILE A 124 -4.99 10.62 -15.31
C ILE A 124 -4.19 10.28 -14.04
N LYS A 125 -3.63 9.07 -13.94
CA LYS A 125 -2.82 8.67 -12.77
C LYS A 125 -1.61 9.57 -12.50
N TYR A 126 -1.07 10.24 -13.53
CA TYR A 126 0.04 11.19 -13.34
C TYR A 126 -0.48 12.53 -12.81
N VAL A 127 -1.67 12.96 -13.25
CA VAL A 127 -2.35 14.11 -12.65
C VAL A 127 -2.64 13.82 -11.18
N VAL A 128 -3.22 12.65 -10.88
CA VAL A 128 -3.47 12.19 -9.50
C VAL A 128 -2.18 12.19 -8.67
N LEU A 129 -1.07 11.66 -9.21
CA LEU A 129 0.23 11.68 -8.53
C LEU A 129 0.71 13.10 -8.20
N VAL A 130 0.67 14.03 -9.17
CA VAL A 130 1.11 15.42 -8.97
C VAL A 130 0.23 16.13 -7.95
N VAL A 131 -1.09 15.94 -8.04
CA VAL A 131 -2.06 16.51 -7.09
C VAL A 131 -1.79 16.02 -5.68
N ILE A 132 -1.60 14.70 -5.48
CA ILE A 132 -1.28 14.13 -4.17
C ILE A 132 0.02 14.73 -3.62
N ILE A 133 1.11 14.69 -4.39
CA ILE A 133 2.40 15.22 -3.93
C ILE A 133 2.29 16.70 -3.55
N TYR A 134 1.59 17.50 -4.35
CA TYR A 134 1.41 18.93 -4.08
C TYR A 134 0.63 19.19 -2.78
N PHE A 135 -0.52 18.53 -2.60
CA PHE A 135 -1.34 18.73 -1.40
C PHE A 135 -0.69 18.14 -0.14
N SER A 136 -0.04 16.98 -0.24
CA SER A 136 0.66 16.39 0.91
C SER A 136 1.88 17.22 1.33
N TRP A 137 2.55 17.89 0.39
CA TRP A 137 3.60 18.87 0.72
C TRP A 137 3.03 20.13 1.39
N LYS A 138 1.85 20.61 0.96
CA LYS A 138 1.22 21.81 1.52
C LYS A 138 0.62 21.61 2.91
N VAL A 139 0.06 20.44 3.16
CA VAL A 139 -0.63 20.11 4.42
C VAL A 139 0.31 19.42 5.41
N GLU A 140 1.50 19.00 4.95
CA GLU A 140 2.48 18.23 5.74
C GLU A 140 1.90 16.94 6.34
N ASP A 141 0.87 16.38 5.68
CA ASP A 141 0.19 15.15 6.05
C ASP A 141 -0.06 14.26 4.83
N LEU A 142 -0.38 12.99 5.07
CA LEU A 142 -0.64 12.00 4.05
C LEU A 142 -2.08 12.10 3.54
N VAL A 143 -2.35 13.12 2.72
CA VAL A 143 -3.68 13.40 2.16
C VAL A 143 -4.24 12.19 1.43
N PHE A 144 -3.40 11.39 0.75
CA PHE A 144 -3.87 10.23 0.01
C PHE A 144 -4.35 9.08 0.91
N ARG A 145 -3.92 9.01 2.18
CA ARG A 145 -4.26 7.94 3.12
C ARG A 145 -5.76 7.67 3.21
N ASN A 146 -6.57 8.74 3.24
CA ASN A 146 -8.03 8.64 3.38
C ASN A 146 -8.72 8.16 2.08
N TYR A 147 -8.05 8.28 0.95
CA TYR A 147 -8.54 7.91 -0.38
C TYR A 147 -7.86 6.65 -0.94
N ASP A 148 -6.88 6.10 -0.24
CA ASP A 148 -6.06 4.98 -0.74
C ASP A 148 -6.79 3.64 -0.54
N PRO A 149 -7.21 2.95 -1.62
CA PRO A 149 -7.81 1.63 -1.51
C PRO A 149 -6.83 0.58 -0.97
N TYR A 150 -5.52 0.77 -1.11
CA TYR A 150 -4.54 -0.11 -0.50
C TYR A 150 -4.52 0.06 1.03
N ASN A 151 -4.56 1.30 1.52
CA ASN A 151 -4.69 1.58 2.94
C ASN A 151 -5.98 0.99 3.52
N ALA A 152 -7.12 1.17 2.84
CA ALA A 152 -8.39 0.58 3.25
C ALA A 152 -8.34 -0.96 3.28
N LEU A 153 -7.72 -1.58 2.27
CA LEU A 153 -7.55 -3.04 2.22
C LEU A 153 -6.77 -3.56 3.43
N MET A 154 -5.76 -2.82 3.89
CA MET A 154 -4.93 -3.21 5.02
C MET A 154 -5.55 -2.91 6.39
N HIS A 155 -6.67 -2.16 6.48
CA HIS A 155 -7.38 -1.93 7.75
C HIS A 155 -8.68 -2.75 7.88
N LEU A 156 -8.93 -3.67 6.95
CA LEU A 156 -10.17 -4.45 6.86
C LEU A 156 -10.45 -5.24 8.15
N GLY A 157 -11.57 -4.97 8.82
CA GLY A 157 -11.99 -5.68 10.04
C GLY A 157 -12.78 -4.83 11.02
N ASN A 158 -12.10 -3.93 11.75
CA ASN A 158 -12.68 -3.24 12.92
C ASN A 158 -12.79 -1.71 12.79
N GLU A 159 -12.29 -1.10 11.71
CA GLU A 159 -12.26 0.37 11.53
C GLU A 159 -13.13 0.86 10.36
N PHE A 160 -14.22 0.14 10.03
CA PHE A 160 -15.14 0.55 8.97
C PHE A 160 -15.73 1.96 9.19
N GLU A 161 -15.93 2.35 10.45
CA GLU A 161 -16.44 3.67 10.83
C GLU A 161 -15.40 4.79 10.69
N GLU A 162 -14.11 4.49 10.77
CA GLU A 162 -13.05 5.52 10.77
C GLU A 162 -12.61 5.94 9.36
N LYS A 163 -12.85 5.10 8.33
CA LYS A 163 -12.44 5.38 6.94
C LYS A 163 -13.50 5.06 5.89
N PRO A 164 -14.72 5.62 5.99
CA PRO A 164 -15.83 5.29 5.08
C PRO A 164 -15.49 5.59 3.61
N VAL A 165 -14.72 6.66 3.36
CA VAL A 165 -14.30 7.05 2.00
C VAL A 165 -13.34 6.03 1.39
N GLY A 166 -12.31 5.61 2.12
CA GLY A 166 -11.33 4.62 1.66
C GLY A 166 -11.97 3.27 1.33
N TYR A 167 -12.89 2.79 2.18
CA TYR A 167 -13.63 1.55 1.91
C TYR A 167 -14.58 1.68 0.72
N SER A 168 -15.24 2.84 0.56
CA SER A 168 -16.08 3.10 -0.60
C SER A 168 -15.26 3.03 -1.90
N ILE A 169 -14.08 3.65 -1.91
CA ILE A 169 -13.16 3.60 -3.06
C ILE A 169 -12.70 2.16 -3.30
N LEU A 170 -12.29 1.43 -2.27
CA LEU A 170 -11.91 0.02 -2.40
C LEU A 170 -13.06 -0.81 -2.98
N GLY A 171 -14.28 -0.61 -2.51
CA GLY A 171 -15.49 -1.26 -3.04
C GLY A 171 -15.69 -0.97 -4.53
N VAL A 172 -15.57 0.29 -4.95
CA VAL A 172 -15.63 0.70 -6.35
C VAL A 172 -14.50 0.06 -7.17
N VAL A 173 -13.28 0.00 -6.63
CA VAL A 173 -12.12 -0.65 -7.27
C VAL A 173 -12.38 -2.13 -7.52
N LEU A 174 -12.84 -2.86 -6.51
CA LEU A 174 -13.10 -4.29 -6.61
C LEU A 174 -14.30 -4.60 -7.50
N ALA A 175 -15.40 -3.85 -7.37
CA ALA A 175 -16.59 -3.99 -8.21
C ALA A 175 -16.29 -3.67 -9.68
N GLY A 176 -15.60 -2.55 -9.96
CA GLY A 176 -15.18 -2.19 -11.32
C GLY A 176 -14.24 -3.23 -11.94
N SER A 177 -13.44 -3.91 -11.13
CA SER A 177 -12.53 -4.97 -11.58
C SER A 177 -13.23 -6.25 -12.03
N LEU A 178 -14.52 -6.40 -11.75
CA LEU A 178 -15.34 -7.46 -12.35
C LEU A 178 -15.50 -7.26 -13.86
N PHE A 179 -15.50 -6.00 -14.33
CA PHE A 179 -15.79 -5.66 -15.74
C PHE A 179 -14.57 -5.18 -16.51
N VAL A 180 -13.65 -4.46 -15.85
CA VAL A 180 -12.49 -3.81 -16.48
C VAL A 180 -11.19 -4.31 -15.84
N LYS A 181 -10.25 -4.83 -16.64
CA LYS A 181 -8.97 -5.35 -16.13
C LYS A 181 -8.16 -4.25 -15.46
N ASN A 182 -7.86 -4.42 -14.17
CA ASN A 182 -6.92 -3.60 -13.40
C ASN A 182 -7.12 -2.08 -13.59
N TRP A 183 -8.37 -1.62 -13.70
CA TRP A 183 -8.72 -0.26 -14.10
C TRP A 183 -8.14 0.80 -13.18
N TRP A 184 -8.12 0.55 -11.86
CA TRP A 184 -7.50 1.45 -10.89
C TRP A 184 -6.01 1.61 -11.17
N CYS A 185 -5.30 0.51 -11.43
CA CYS A 185 -3.88 0.54 -11.76
C CYS A 185 -3.58 1.19 -13.12
N ARG A 186 -4.53 1.14 -14.06
CA ARG A 186 -4.41 1.77 -15.39
C ARG A 186 -4.60 3.28 -15.32
N TYR A 187 -5.57 3.75 -14.54
CA TYR A 187 -6.06 5.14 -14.66
C TYR A 187 -5.86 6.01 -13.41
N PHE A 188 -5.80 5.46 -12.20
CA PHE A 188 -5.83 6.26 -10.97
C PHE A 188 -4.68 6.00 -9.99
N CYS A 189 -4.01 4.85 -10.06
CA CYS A 189 -3.00 4.46 -9.07
C CYS A 189 -1.74 5.35 -9.13
N PRO A 190 -1.46 6.15 -8.09
CA PRO A 190 -0.33 7.08 -8.10
C PRO A 190 1.02 6.36 -7.96
N LEU A 191 1.09 5.27 -7.18
CA LEU A 191 2.27 4.39 -7.16
C LEU A 191 2.57 3.82 -8.55
N GLY A 192 1.52 3.40 -9.26
CA GLY A 192 1.62 2.92 -10.64
C GLY A 192 2.18 3.99 -11.57
N ALA A 193 1.73 5.25 -11.43
CA ALA A 193 2.23 6.40 -12.19
C ALA A 193 3.72 6.63 -11.93
N PHE A 194 4.12 6.68 -10.65
CA PHE A 194 5.50 6.88 -10.23
C PHE A 194 6.42 5.79 -10.81
N LEU A 195 6.09 4.50 -10.64
CA LEU A 195 6.88 3.40 -11.19
C LEU A 195 6.89 3.36 -12.73
N SER A 196 5.89 3.93 -13.40
CA SER A 196 5.85 4.06 -14.87
C SER A 196 6.97 4.95 -15.40
N ILE A 197 7.39 5.96 -14.63
CA ILE A 197 8.49 6.86 -15.00
C ILE A 197 9.80 6.06 -15.06
N PHE A 198 10.09 5.30 -13.99
CA PHE A 198 11.31 4.51 -13.87
C PHE A 198 11.34 3.29 -14.79
N ARG A 199 10.17 2.73 -15.14
CA ARG A 199 10.05 1.59 -16.06
C ARG A 199 10.78 1.80 -17.39
N LYS A 200 10.75 3.02 -17.94
CA LYS A 200 11.37 3.34 -19.23
C LYS A 200 12.89 3.14 -19.23
N MET A 201 13.53 3.24 -18.06
CA MET A 201 14.98 3.02 -17.90
C MET A 201 15.34 1.54 -17.73
N SER A 202 14.35 0.66 -17.54
CA SER A 202 14.62 -0.74 -17.26
C SER A 202 15.09 -1.50 -18.50
N PRO A 203 16.17 -2.30 -18.41
CA PRO A 203 16.67 -3.11 -19.51
C PRO A 203 15.79 -4.34 -19.78
N PHE A 204 14.79 -4.62 -18.93
CA PHE A 204 13.86 -5.70 -19.14
C PHE A 204 12.87 -5.36 -20.27
N THR A 205 12.77 -6.24 -21.26
CA THR A 205 11.78 -6.14 -22.34
C THR A 205 11.27 -7.51 -22.76
N ILE A 206 10.09 -7.53 -23.37
CA ILE A 206 9.54 -8.72 -24.02
C ILE A 206 9.59 -8.46 -25.52
N LYS A 207 10.23 -9.36 -26.27
CA LYS A 207 10.41 -9.25 -27.72
C LYS A 207 9.57 -10.31 -28.43
N ARG A 208 8.87 -9.90 -29.49
CA ARG A 208 8.18 -10.83 -30.40
C ARG A 208 9.16 -11.30 -31.46
N ASN A 209 9.10 -12.59 -31.76
CA ASN A 209 9.62 -13.16 -32.99
C ASN A 209 8.50 -13.22 -34.04
N ASN A 210 8.58 -12.36 -35.07
CA ASN A 210 7.55 -12.30 -36.12
C ASN A 210 7.52 -13.56 -36.99
N ASN A 211 8.63 -14.31 -37.10
CA ASN A 211 8.68 -15.51 -37.93
C ASN A 211 7.90 -16.68 -37.32
N THR A 212 7.70 -16.68 -36.00
CA THR A 212 6.93 -17.73 -35.32
C THR A 212 5.54 -17.25 -34.88
N CYS A 213 5.26 -15.95 -34.95
CA CYS A 213 4.01 -15.40 -34.49
C CYS A 213 2.89 -15.68 -35.49
N VAL A 214 1.77 -16.22 -34.99
CA VAL A 214 0.59 -16.53 -35.80
C VAL A 214 -0.52 -15.47 -35.66
N HIS A 215 -0.20 -14.29 -35.13
CA HIS A 215 -1.11 -13.14 -35.01
C HIS A 215 -2.48 -13.47 -34.37
N CYS A 216 -2.50 -14.38 -33.39
CA CYS A 216 -3.72 -14.87 -32.73
C CYS A 216 -4.31 -13.95 -31.65
N GLU A 217 -3.74 -12.76 -31.44
CA GLU A 217 -4.15 -11.74 -30.44
C GLU A 217 -4.26 -12.18 -28.95
N THR A 218 -3.97 -13.44 -28.62
CA THR A 218 -4.03 -13.97 -27.24
C THR A 218 -3.18 -13.16 -26.25
N CYS A 219 -2.09 -12.56 -26.72
CA CYS A 219 -1.24 -11.70 -25.90
C CYS A 219 -1.96 -10.43 -25.43
N ASP A 220 -2.85 -9.88 -26.24
CA ASP A 220 -3.59 -8.64 -25.98
C ASP A 220 -4.71 -8.96 -25.00
N ASP A 221 -5.44 -10.06 -25.25
CA ASP A 221 -6.53 -10.54 -24.40
C ASP A 221 -6.07 -10.86 -22.97
N THR A 222 -4.93 -11.52 -22.79
CA THR A 222 -4.42 -11.88 -21.46
C THR A 222 -3.69 -10.72 -20.76
N CYS A 223 -3.42 -9.62 -21.46
CA CYS A 223 -2.69 -8.49 -20.91
C CYS A 223 -3.55 -7.75 -19.87
N ILE A 224 -3.22 -7.92 -18.58
CA ILE A 224 -3.91 -7.22 -17.48
C ILE A 224 -3.74 -5.71 -17.52
N ALA A 225 -2.72 -5.20 -18.23
CA ALA A 225 -2.54 -3.77 -18.45
C ALA A 225 -3.34 -3.25 -19.65
N GLY A 226 -4.04 -4.12 -20.41
CA GLY A 226 -4.81 -3.76 -21.60
C GLY A 226 -3.94 -3.17 -22.71
N LEU A 227 -2.77 -3.76 -22.97
CA LEU A 227 -1.86 -3.29 -24.02
C LEU A 227 -2.08 -4.06 -25.32
N GLU A 228 -1.99 -3.35 -26.44
CA GLU A 228 -1.95 -3.94 -27.79
C GLU A 228 -0.55 -4.50 -28.07
N ILE A 229 -0.31 -5.72 -27.62
CA ILE A 229 0.99 -6.36 -27.71
C ILE A 229 1.23 -6.88 -29.12
N GLU A 230 0.20 -7.40 -29.80
CA GLU A 230 0.22 -8.06 -31.12
C GLU A 230 0.92 -7.23 -32.21
N ASN A 231 0.78 -5.90 -32.16
CA ASN A 231 1.42 -4.98 -33.13
C ASN A 231 2.81 -4.48 -32.70
N GLN A 232 3.34 -4.91 -31.54
CA GLN A 232 4.61 -4.41 -30.98
C GLN A 232 5.74 -5.44 -31.06
N ALA A 233 6.79 -5.15 -31.86
CA ALA A 233 7.99 -5.98 -31.90
C ALA A 233 8.70 -6.08 -30.53
N GLU A 234 8.68 -5.00 -29.74
CA GLU A 234 9.22 -4.96 -28.38
C GLU A 234 8.29 -4.18 -27.45
N ILE A 235 7.93 -4.79 -26.32
CA ILE A 235 7.01 -4.18 -25.35
C ILE A 235 7.78 -3.21 -24.45
N LYS A 236 7.82 -1.93 -24.84
CA LYS A 236 8.44 -0.83 -24.09
C LYS A 236 7.46 0.09 -23.36
N SER A 237 6.16 -0.22 -23.42
CA SER A 237 5.15 0.59 -22.76
C SER A 237 5.46 0.77 -21.27
N ALA A 238 5.37 2.01 -20.80
CA ALA A 238 5.49 2.36 -19.39
C ALA A 238 4.39 1.67 -18.55
N ASP A 239 3.29 1.28 -19.20
CA ASP A 239 2.17 0.56 -18.60
C ASP A 239 2.35 -0.96 -18.52
N CYS A 240 3.45 -1.51 -19.04
CA CYS A 240 3.74 -2.92 -18.82
C CYS A 240 4.09 -3.18 -17.34
N VAL A 241 3.38 -4.13 -16.71
CA VAL A 241 3.59 -4.55 -15.30
C VAL A 241 4.47 -5.81 -15.18
N SER A 242 5.17 -6.19 -16.25
CA SER A 242 6.10 -7.33 -16.28
C SER A 242 5.52 -8.65 -15.73
N CYS A 243 4.21 -8.87 -15.85
CA CYS A 243 3.52 -10.04 -15.26
C CYS A 243 3.69 -11.35 -16.05
N LEU A 244 4.27 -11.26 -17.25
CA LEU A 244 4.60 -12.38 -18.15
C LEU A 244 3.40 -13.19 -18.70
N ARG A 245 2.15 -12.75 -18.49
CA ARG A 245 0.98 -13.49 -18.98
C ARG A 245 0.96 -13.65 -20.49
N CYS A 246 1.24 -12.56 -21.22
CA CYS A 246 1.33 -12.59 -22.68
C CYS A 246 2.35 -13.64 -23.17
N ALA A 247 3.52 -13.69 -22.54
CA ALA A 247 4.54 -14.69 -22.86
C ALA A 247 4.10 -16.10 -22.45
N LYS A 248 3.48 -16.27 -21.27
CA LYS A 248 3.01 -17.56 -20.76
C LYS A 248 1.93 -18.18 -21.64
N ASP A 249 0.93 -17.40 -22.02
CA ASP A 249 -0.29 -17.88 -22.69
C ASP A 249 -0.16 -17.86 -24.23
N CYS A 250 0.96 -17.37 -24.78
CA CYS A 250 1.23 -17.37 -26.22
C CYS A 250 1.35 -18.82 -26.76
N PRO A 251 0.46 -19.26 -27.67
CA PRO A 251 0.44 -20.65 -28.15
C PRO A 251 1.66 -21.00 -28.99
N SER A 252 2.16 -20.05 -29.79
CA SER A 252 3.35 -20.23 -30.64
C SER A 252 4.67 -19.96 -29.91
N SER A 253 4.65 -19.63 -28.61
CA SER A 253 5.84 -19.27 -27.83
C SER A 253 6.73 -18.18 -28.47
N SER A 254 6.11 -17.25 -29.21
CA SER A 254 6.80 -16.20 -29.98
C SER A 254 7.28 -15.01 -29.14
N LEU A 255 6.90 -14.93 -27.86
CA LEU A 255 7.27 -13.84 -26.95
C LEU A 255 8.41 -14.29 -26.02
N LYS A 256 9.56 -13.64 -26.16
CA LYS A 256 10.81 -13.94 -25.43
C LYS A 256 11.14 -12.85 -24.41
N LEU A 257 11.54 -13.28 -23.22
CA LEU A 257 11.91 -12.37 -22.12
C LEU A 257 13.38 -12.00 -22.25
N ASN A 258 13.69 -10.72 -22.24
CA ASN A 258 15.05 -10.21 -22.40
C ASN A 258 15.39 -9.26 -21.24
N VAL A 259 16.60 -9.36 -20.71
CA VAL A 259 17.21 -8.34 -19.86
C VAL A 259 18.47 -7.87 -20.57
N GLY A 260 18.41 -6.69 -21.17
CA GLY A 260 19.44 -6.21 -22.09
C GLY A 260 19.55 -7.11 -23.31
N LYS A 261 20.70 -7.77 -23.48
CA LYS A 261 20.98 -8.68 -24.60
C LYS A 261 20.75 -10.16 -24.27
N LYS A 262 20.45 -10.50 -23.01
CA LYS A 262 20.30 -11.91 -22.57
C LYS A 262 18.83 -12.32 -22.57
N GLU A 263 18.53 -13.45 -23.21
CA GLU A 263 17.21 -14.09 -23.16
C GLU A 263 17.07 -14.95 -21.90
N PHE A 264 15.89 -14.93 -21.28
CA PHE A 264 15.56 -15.73 -20.10
C PHE A 264 14.31 -16.58 -20.33
N SER A 265 14.31 -17.78 -19.74
CA SER A 265 13.09 -18.59 -19.66
C SER A 265 12.09 -17.96 -18.68
N LYS A 266 10.79 -18.19 -18.90
CA LYS A 266 9.69 -17.69 -18.04
C LYS A 266 9.85 -18.16 -16.58
N LYS A 267 10.28 -19.42 -16.40
CA LYS A 267 10.48 -20.04 -15.08
C LYS A 267 11.69 -19.44 -14.38
N THR A 268 12.82 -19.34 -15.07
CA THR A 268 14.07 -18.76 -14.53
C THR A 268 13.86 -17.32 -14.12
N PHE A 269 13.25 -16.50 -15.00
CA PHE A 269 12.96 -15.10 -14.70
C PHE A 269 12.05 -14.96 -13.46
N SER A 270 10.98 -15.75 -13.38
CA SER A 270 10.05 -15.68 -12.24
C SER A 270 10.72 -16.03 -10.91
N TRP A 271 11.61 -17.03 -10.89
CA TRP A 271 12.38 -17.38 -9.69
C TRP A 271 13.40 -16.30 -9.32
N ILE A 272 14.12 -15.74 -10.30
CA ILE A 272 15.07 -14.64 -10.07
C ILE A 272 14.34 -13.46 -9.42
N VAL A 273 13.20 -13.06 -9.96
CA VAL A 273 12.40 -11.96 -9.41
C VAL A 273 11.92 -12.26 -8.00
N ALA A 274 11.36 -13.46 -7.78
CA ALA A 274 10.86 -13.87 -6.46
C ALA A 274 11.97 -13.87 -5.41
N TRP A 275 13.12 -14.47 -5.71
CA TRP A 275 14.27 -14.52 -4.80
C TRP A 275 14.93 -13.17 -4.62
N ALA A 276 15.10 -12.37 -5.67
CA ALA A 276 15.67 -11.03 -5.55
C ALA A 276 14.82 -10.15 -4.64
N PHE A 277 13.49 -10.14 -4.84
CA PHE A 277 12.59 -9.38 -3.98
C PHE A 277 12.59 -9.89 -2.54
N ALA A 278 12.49 -11.21 -2.34
CA ALA A 278 12.51 -11.81 -1.01
C ALA A 278 13.83 -11.55 -0.27
N LEU A 279 14.97 -11.71 -0.95
CA LEU A 279 16.30 -11.46 -0.37
C LEU A 279 16.46 -9.99 0.03
N LEU A 280 16.05 -9.05 -0.83
CA LEU A 280 16.11 -7.62 -0.50
C LEU A 280 15.26 -7.28 0.73
N ILE A 281 14.06 -7.88 0.85
CA ILE A 281 13.21 -7.71 2.02
C ILE A 281 13.83 -8.34 3.27
N ILE A 282 14.38 -9.56 3.18
CA ILE A 282 15.02 -10.25 4.30
C ILE A 282 16.23 -9.45 4.80
N VAL A 283 17.10 -9.02 3.89
CA VAL A 283 18.28 -8.19 4.21
C VAL A 283 17.83 -6.87 4.84
N ALA A 284 16.79 -6.24 4.30
CA ALA A 284 16.24 -5.03 4.87
C ALA A 284 15.74 -5.28 6.30
N VAL A 285 14.88 -6.27 6.53
CA VAL A 285 14.30 -6.57 7.85
C VAL A 285 15.34 -6.94 8.91
N ILE A 286 16.43 -7.62 8.52
CA ILE A 286 17.54 -7.97 9.43
C ILE A 286 18.45 -6.76 9.70
N SER A 287 18.49 -5.80 8.78
CA SER A 287 19.31 -4.60 8.93
C SER A 287 18.82 -3.72 10.08
N PRO A 288 19.73 -3.09 10.86
CA PRO A 288 19.37 -2.12 11.89
C PRO A 288 18.67 -0.87 11.33
N LEU A 289 18.66 -0.69 10.00
CA LEU A 289 17.94 0.37 9.30
C LEU A 289 16.43 0.14 9.28
N TRP A 290 15.97 -1.10 9.48
CA TRP A 290 14.55 -1.43 9.44
C TRP A 290 13.83 -1.05 10.73
N LYS A 291 13.58 0.25 10.85
CA LYS A 291 12.76 0.83 11.90
C LYS A 291 11.32 0.90 11.39
N THR A 292 10.49 0.01 11.91
CA THR A 292 9.03 -0.01 11.67
C THR A 292 8.24 0.61 12.83
N LYS A 293 8.95 0.89 13.93
CA LYS A 293 8.49 1.66 15.07
C LYS A 293 9.49 2.82 15.20
N GLU A 294 9.07 4.04 14.93
CA GLU A 294 9.76 5.20 15.50
C GLU A 294 9.39 5.34 16.98
N SER A 295 10.20 6.11 17.71
CA SER A 295 9.98 6.50 19.10
C SER A 295 8.71 7.35 19.21
N PHE A 296 7.53 6.72 19.11
CA PHE A 296 6.23 7.32 19.44
C PHE A 296 6.08 7.49 20.95
N ASN A 297 7.17 7.79 21.65
CA ASN A 297 7.06 8.15 23.04
C ASN A 297 6.40 9.53 23.04
N ILE A 298 5.28 9.65 23.75
CA ILE A 298 4.63 10.92 24.07
C ILE A 298 5.66 11.88 24.67
N VAL A 299 6.72 11.34 25.31
CA VAL A 299 7.87 12.07 25.85
C VAL A 299 9.16 11.65 25.14
N THR A 300 9.87 12.60 24.56
CA THR A 300 11.12 12.33 23.83
C THR A 300 12.23 11.91 24.81
N GLU A 301 12.73 10.67 24.73
CA GLU A 301 13.75 10.10 25.66
C GLU A 301 15.03 10.94 25.82
N LYS A 302 15.35 11.80 24.84
CA LYS A 302 16.56 12.63 24.84
C LYS A 302 16.36 14.05 25.39
N THR A 303 15.15 14.60 25.35
CA THR A 303 14.88 16.00 25.72
C THR A 303 13.84 16.13 26.84
N GLY A 304 13.08 15.08 27.13
CA GLY A 304 11.93 15.15 28.04
C GLY A 304 10.74 15.94 27.48
N GLU A 305 10.82 16.40 26.22
CA GLU A 305 9.75 17.20 25.62
C GLU A 305 8.57 16.32 25.22
N VAL A 306 7.39 16.79 25.60
CA VAL A 306 6.11 16.14 25.38
C VAL A 306 5.63 16.50 23.98
N ASN A 307 5.53 15.52 23.08
CA ASN A 307 4.97 15.72 21.75
C ASN A 307 3.56 15.12 21.68
N MET A 308 2.57 15.99 21.87
CA MET A 308 1.15 15.63 21.90
C MET A 308 0.59 15.19 20.55
N ASP A 309 1.27 15.49 19.45
CA ASP A 309 0.93 14.96 18.12
C ASP A 309 1.06 13.43 18.04
N ASN A 310 1.83 12.83 18.95
CA ASN A 310 2.00 11.38 19.03
C ASN A 310 0.88 10.66 19.81
N LEU A 311 0.05 11.38 20.57
CA LEU A 311 -1.08 10.78 21.29
C LEU A 311 -2.19 10.42 20.30
N ARG A 312 -2.63 9.16 20.29
CA ARG A 312 -3.66 8.65 19.36
C ARG A 312 -4.79 7.97 20.11
N GLY A 313 -5.98 7.97 19.51
CA GLY A 313 -7.14 7.26 20.06
C GLY A 313 -6.93 5.76 20.22
N SER A 314 -6.04 5.19 19.41
CA SER A 314 -5.65 3.78 19.49
C SER A 314 -4.59 3.48 20.55
N ASN A 315 -4.05 4.48 21.26
CA ASN A 315 -3.19 4.26 22.42
C ASN A 315 -4.01 3.78 23.62
N THR A 316 -3.38 2.97 24.47
CA THR A 316 -3.97 2.50 25.73
C THR A 316 -3.80 3.54 26.82
N LEU A 317 -4.76 3.61 27.76
CA LEU A 317 -4.66 4.51 28.92
C LEU A 317 -3.38 4.24 29.73
N LYS A 318 -3.01 2.98 29.87
CA LYS A 318 -1.76 2.55 30.51
C LYS A 318 -0.53 3.11 29.82
N HIS A 319 -0.45 3.03 28.50
CA HIS A 319 0.69 3.58 27.76
C HIS A 319 0.79 5.09 27.93
N VAL A 320 -0.34 5.80 27.98
CA VAL A 320 -0.34 7.24 28.28
C VAL A 320 0.23 7.52 29.67
N ILE A 321 -0.26 6.81 30.69
CA ILE A 321 0.22 6.95 32.08
C ILE A 321 1.72 6.66 32.17
N GLU A 322 2.18 5.54 31.59
CA GLU A 322 3.57 5.11 31.63
C GLU A 322 4.50 6.07 30.88
N THR A 323 4.04 6.65 29.77
CA THR A 323 4.88 7.50 28.93
C THR A 323 4.88 8.96 29.39
N THR A 324 3.77 9.48 29.91
CA THR A 324 3.67 10.85 30.44
C THR A 324 4.10 10.97 31.90
N GLY A 325 4.10 9.86 32.64
CA GLY A 325 4.32 9.86 34.09
C GLY A 325 3.15 10.40 34.91
N LEU A 326 2.03 10.80 34.28
CA LEU A 326 0.85 11.29 34.97
C LEU A 326 0.06 10.13 35.58
N PRO A 327 -0.27 10.16 36.89
CA PRO A 327 -1.00 9.07 37.52
C PRO A 327 -2.46 9.03 37.04
N LEU A 328 -3.08 7.84 37.10
CA LEU A 328 -4.48 7.62 36.72
C LEU A 328 -5.44 8.61 37.42
N SER A 329 -5.14 9.01 38.66
CA SER A 329 -5.95 9.95 39.44
C SER A 329 -6.18 11.28 38.73
N VAL A 330 -5.19 11.78 37.97
CA VAL A 330 -5.31 13.02 37.19
C VAL A 330 -6.42 12.88 36.14
N PHE A 331 -6.42 11.76 35.40
CA PHE A 331 -7.42 11.51 34.38
C PHE A 331 -8.80 11.22 34.98
N VAL A 332 -8.86 10.53 36.12
CA VAL A 332 -10.11 10.32 36.89
C VAL A 332 -10.72 11.66 37.29
N GLU A 333 -9.92 12.56 37.87
CA GLU A 333 -10.40 13.86 38.36
C GLU A 333 -10.82 14.79 37.20
N LYS A 334 -9.97 14.90 36.17
CA LYS A 334 -10.16 15.86 35.09
C LYS A 334 -11.17 15.42 34.04
N LEU A 335 -11.22 14.12 33.75
CA LEU A 335 -12.09 13.56 32.69
C LEU A 335 -13.27 12.77 33.26
N GLY A 336 -13.41 12.64 34.58
CA GLY A 336 -14.52 11.91 35.19
C GLY A 336 -14.51 10.41 34.88
N ILE A 337 -13.32 9.84 34.67
CA ILE A 337 -13.14 8.43 34.32
C ILE A 337 -13.28 7.56 35.59
N PRO A 338 -13.90 6.36 35.54
CA PRO A 338 -14.00 5.48 36.71
C PRO A 338 -12.62 5.05 37.22
N GLU A 339 -12.45 4.97 38.55
CA GLU A 339 -11.19 4.51 39.16
C GLU A 339 -10.84 3.04 38.81
N ASN A 340 -11.85 2.20 38.59
CA ASN A 340 -11.68 0.79 38.19
C ASN A 340 -11.74 0.60 36.65
N ILE A 341 -11.19 1.55 35.90
CA ILE A 341 -11.09 1.43 34.45
C ILE A 341 -10.03 0.41 34.08
N ASP A 342 -10.30 -0.40 33.04
CA ASP A 342 -9.30 -1.29 32.45
C ASP A 342 -8.17 -0.46 31.82
N PRO A 343 -6.93 -0.49 32.33
CA PRO A 343 -5.84 0.36 31.82
C PRO A 343 -5.44 0.03 30.38
N GLU A 344 -5.73 -1.17 29.87
CA GLU A 344 -5.41 -1.57 28.49
C GLU A 344 -6.48 -1.09 27.48
N ILE A 345 -7.54 -0.41 27.94
CA ILE A 345 -8.54 0.17 27.04
C ILE A 345 -7.93 1.29 26.17
N LYS A 346 -8.35 1.33 24.90
CA LYS A 346 -7.94 2.38 23.97
C LYS A 346 -8.67 3.69 24.29
N LEU A 347 -7.97 4.83 24.19
CA LEU A 347 -8.54 6.14 24.52
C LEU A 347 -9.86 6.44 23.79
N LYS A 348 -9.94 6.10 22.49
CA LYS A 348 -11.14 6.31 21.66
C LYS A 348 -12.36 5.52 22.13
N ASP A 349 -12.15 4.40 22.81
CA ASP A 349 -13.21 3.51 23.26
C ASP A 349 -13.72 3.90 24.67
N ILE A 350 -13.01 4.75 25.41
CA ILE A 350 -13.34 5.12 26.80
C ILE A 350 -14.67 5.88 26.87
N GLY A 351 -14.80 6.97 26.12
CA GLY A 351 -16.01 7.79 26.12
C GLY A 351 -17.24 6.96 25.75
N LEU A 352 -17.11 6.11 24.73
CA LEU A 352 -18.22 5.29 24.22
C LEU A 352 -18.60 4.13 25.16
N LYS A 353 -17.62 3.44 25.74
CA LYS A 353 -17.85 2.30 26.65
C LYS A 353 -18.44 2.74 27.99
N TYR A 354 -17.95 3.86 28.54
CA TYR A 354 -18.35 4.35 29.86
C TYR A 354 -19.38 5.49 29.79
N GLN A 355 -19.80 5.90 28.59
CA GLN A 355 -20.78 6.96 28.36
C GLN A 355 -20.40 8.30 29.02
N ILE A 356 -19.11 8.59 29.06
CA ILE A 356 -18.56 9.78 29.71
C ILE A 356 -18.59 10.93 28.72
N LYS A 357 -19.06 12.09 29.17
CA LYS A 357 -19.15 13.31 28.38
C LYS A 357 -18.18 14.37 28.89
N ASN A 358 -17.61 15.14 27.97
CA ASN A 358 -16.80 16.30 28.30
C ASN A 358 -17.69 17.49 28.73
N SER A 359 -17.05 18.61 29.09
CA SER A 359 -17.71 19.84 29.54
C SER A 359 -18.68 20.46 28.51
N GLN A 360 -18.56 20.08 27.24
CA GLN A 360 -19.42 20.53 26.14
C GLN A 360 -20.59 19.56 25.86
N GLY A 361 -20.68 18.45 26.60
CA GLY A 361 -21.74 17.46 26.46
C GLY A 361 -21.53 16.43 25.34
N ALA A 362 -20.39 16.48 24.64
CA ALA A 362 -19.97 15.46 23.68
C ALA A 362 -19.29 14.29 24.41
N LEU A 363 -19.27 13.10 23.82
CA LEU A 363 -18.51 11.98 24.40
C LEU A 363 -17.02 12.33 24.44
N ILE A 364 -16.33 11.86 25.48
CA ILE A 364 -14.89 12.10 25.61
C ILE A 364 -14.15 11.42 24.46
N GLU A 365 -13.34 12.21 23.76
CA GLU A 365 -12.50 11.78 22.66
C GLU A 365 -11.01 11.87 23.03
N THR A 366 -10.14 11.44 22.12
CA THR A 366 -8.68 11.51 22.32
C THR A 366 -8.18 12.93 22.57
N GLU A 367 -8.87 13.93 22.04
CA GLU A 367 -8.49 15.33 22.20
C GLU A 367 -8.61 15.83 23.64
N ASP A 368 -9.63 15.36 24.38
CA ASP A 368 -9.78 15.71 25.78
C ASP A 368 -8.60 15.18 26.62
N PHE A 369 -8.07 14.00 26.28
CA PHE A 369 -6.83 13.49 26.89
C PHE A 369 -5.62 14.36 26.52
N ARG A 370 -5.55 14.89 25.29
CA ARG A 370 -4.45 15.81 24.92
C ARG A 370 -4.45 17.05 25.78
N ILE A 371 -5.62 17.68 25.93
CA ILE A 371 -5.78 18.90 26.72
C ILE A 371 -5.31 18.68 28.16
N VAL A 372 -5.75 17.60 28.81
CA VAL A 372 -5.36 17.30 30.21
C VAL A 372 -3.85 17.09 30.35
N ILE A 373 -3.24 16.34 29.44
CA ILE A 373 -1.80 16.07 29.49
C ILE A 373 -1.00 17.37 29.29
N GLU A 374 -1.42 18.24 28.36
CA GLU A 374 -0.78 19.54 28.16
C GLU A 374 -0.92 20.45 29.38
N GLU A 375 -2.09 20.51 29.99
CA GLU A 375 -2.33 21.33 31.17
C GLU A 375 -1.46 20.90 32.35
N GLU A 376 -1.32 19.61 32.58
CA GLU A 376 -0.59 19.10 33.74
C GLU A 376 0.92 19.04 33.54
N LEU A 377 1.42 18.91 32.30
CA LEU A 377 2.86 18.94 32.03
C LEU A 377 3.41 20.35 31.81
N LYS A 378 2.55 21.37 31.67
CA LYS A 378 2.93 22.79 31.67
C LYS A 378 2.94 23.42 33.07
N LYS A 379 2.41 22.73 34.08
CA LYS A 379 2.48 23.12 35.50
C LYS A 379 3.80 22.65 36.11
#